data_AF-A0AAE0YAM5-F1
#
_entry.id   AF-A0AAE0YAM5-F1
#
_cell.length_a   1.000
_cell.length_b   1.000
_cell.length_c   1.000
_cell.angle_alpha   90.00
_cell.angle_beta   90.00
_cell.angle_gamma   90.00
#
_symmetry.space_group_name_H-M   'P 1'
#
loop_
_entity.id
_entity.type
_entity.pdbx_description
1 polymer ?
#
loop_
_entity_poly.entity_id
_entity_poly.type
_entity_poly.pdbx_seq_one_letter_code
_entity_poly.pdbx_strand_id
1 'polypeptide(L)'
;MRRRYSQWPVKTKSLGRWYDSSMKDTKRGLETVELANEGLLAINRCGLQGKLKVWCLQFMLILKLLWPLLVYKICSTTVEAIKAKINKFTRRWLGVLTDVAMYCRKAKLRLPLKSILEEYKCGKARLTLYVRGLR
;
A
#
# COMPACT_ATOMS: atom_id res chain seq x y z
N MET A 1 -40.35 5.10 31.56
CA MET A 1 -39.85 4.88 30.19
C MET A 1 -38.32 4.97 30.16
N ARG A 2 -37.58 3.85 30.24
CA ARG A 2 -36.12 3.81 29.99
C ARG A 2 -35.89 3.42 28.54
N ARG A 3 -35.38 4.34 27.71
CA ARG A 3 -34.98 4.03 26.34
C ARG A 3 -33.76 3.10 26.39
N ARG A 4 -33.93 1.84 25.95
CA ARG A 4 -32.84 0.89 25.68
C ARG A 4 -32.07 1.38 24.46
N TYR A 5 -30.97 2.11 24.66
CA TYR A 5 -29.97 2.42 23.64
C TYR A 5 -28.84 1.37 23.57
N SER A 6 -29.14 0.11 23.87
CA SER A 6 -28.17 -0.98 23.80
C SER A 6 -28.50 -1.89 22.61
N GLN A 7 -27.95 -1.64 21.41
CA GLN A 7 -27.41 -2.73 20.57
C GLN A 7 -26.82 -2.39 19.18
N TRP A 8 -26.77 -1.14 18.72
CA TRP A 8 -26.09 -0.88 17.43
C TRP A 8 -24.60 -0.61 17.67
N PRO A 9 -23.66 -1.29 16.99
CA PRO A 9 -22.26 -0.90 17.05
C PRO A 9 -22.16 0.52 16.51
N VAL A 10 -21.87 1.49 17.38
CA VAL A 10 -21.69 2.89 17.00
C VAL A 10 -20.46 2.97 16.09
N LYS A 11 -20.71 2.91 14.78
CA LYS A 11 -19.67 3.06 13.77
C LYS A 11 -19.46 4.55 13.54
N THR A 12 -18.37 5.10 14.07
CA THR A 12 -18.01 6.51 13.87
C THR A 12 -17.15 6.65 12.62
N LYS A 13 -17.42 7.65 11.78
CA LYS A 13 -16.58 7.97 10.61
C LYS A 13 -15.66 9.15 10.93
N SER A 14 -14.36 9.00 10.70
CA SER A 14 -13.38 10.09 10.80
C SER A 14 -12.27 9.92 9.76
N LEU A 15 -11.84 11.01 9.12
CA LEU A 15 -10.81 11.02 8.07
C LEU A 15 -11.06 10.00 6.94
N GLY A 16 -12.33 9.79 6.58
CA GLY A 16 -12.73 8.80 5.57
C GLY A 16 -12.74 7.34 6.06
N ARG A 17 -12.32 7.06 7.30
CA ARG A 17 -12.32 5.73 7.93
C ARG A 17 -13.57 5.51 8.77
N TRP A 18 -14.13 4.31 8.69
CA TRP A 18 -15.14 3.81 9.64
C TRP A 18 -14.46 3.07 10.80
N TYR A 19 -14.75 3.47 12.03
CA TYR A 19 -14.25 2.85 13.24
C TYR A 19 -15.27 1.88 13.79
N ASP A 20 -14.82 0.68 14.19
CA ASP A 20 -15.60 -0.26 14.97
C ASP A 20 -15.32 -0.09 16.46
N SER A 21 -16.22 -0.61 17.30
CA SER A 21 -16.06 -0.54 18.76
C SER A 21 -14.81 -1.25 19.28
N SER A 22 -14.25 -2.19 18.50
CA SER A 22 -13.01 -2.88 18.85
C SER A 22 -11.77 -1.99 18.68
N MET A 23 -11.83 -0.95 17.84
CA MET A 23 -10.70 -0.05 17.51
C MET A 23 -9.40 -0.78 17.09
N LYS A 24 -9.47 -2.06 16.70
CA LYS A 24 -8.29 -2.88 16.36
C LYS A 24 -7.94 -2.71 14.88
N ASP A 25 -6.64 -2.68 14.61
CA ASP A 25 -6.13 -2.53 13.23
C ASP A 25 -5.89 -3.87 12.51
N THR A 26 -6.21 -5.01 13.14
CA THR A 26 -5.92 -6.36 12.58
C THR A 26 -6.59 -6.58 11.22
N LYS A 27 -7.82 -6.10 11.03
CA LYS A 27 -8.55 -6.23 9.75
C LYS A 27 -7.97 -5.33 8.64
N ARG A 28 -7.28 -4.24 9.01
CA ARG A 28 -6.78 -3.23 8.07
C ARG A 28 -5.62 -3.74 7.22
N GLY A 29 -4.81 -4.63 7.78
CA GLY A 29 -3.77 -5.31 7.01
C GLY A 29 -4.36 -6.10 5.83
N LEU A 30 -5.44 -6.84 6.07
CA LEU A 30 -6.14 -7.62 5.05
C LEU A 30 -6.80 -6.70 4.00
N GLU A 31 -7.52 -5.67 4.45
CA GLU A 31 -8.12 -4.67 3.55
C GLU A 31 -7.07 -4.01 2.64
N THR A 32 -5.88 -3.72 3.17
CA THR A 32 -4.78 -3.14 2.38
C THR A 32 -4.24 -4.12 1.33
N VAL A 33 -4.19 -5.42 1.66
CA VAL A 33 -3.79 -6.47 0.72
C VAL A 33 -4.84 -6.66 -0.38
N GLU A 34 -6.12 -6.58 -0.05
CA GLU A 34 -7.23 -6.63 -1.02
C GLU A 34 -7.17 -5.42 -1.95
N LEU A 35 -7.06 -4.20 -1.40
CA LEU A 35 -6.89 -2.97 -2.18
C LEU A 35 -5.71 -3.08 -3.16
N ALA A 36 -4.60 -3.67 -2.74
CA ALA A 36 -3.45 -3.90 -3.60
C ALA A 36 -3.77 -4.87 -4.75
N ASN A 37 -4.48 -5.97 -4.46
CA ASN A 37 -4.85 -6.96 -5.47
C ASN A 37 -5.85 -6.38 -6.48
N GLU A 38 -6.89 -5.70 -6.00
CA GLU A 38 -7.89 -5.07 -6.85
C GLU A 38 -7.25 -4.01 -7.75
N GLY A 39 -6.40 -3.15 -7.18
CA GLY A 39 -5.67 -2.14 -7.94
C GLY A 39 -4.76 -2.73 -9.00
N LEU A 40 -4.03 -3.80 -8.68
CA LEU A 40 -3.17 -4.50 -9.65
C LEU A 40 -3.98 -5.16 -10.76
N LEU A 41 -5.11 -5.80 -10.43
CA LEU A 41 -6.01 -6.41 -11.41
C LEU A 41 -6.64 -5.35 -12.32
N ALA A 42 -7.07 -4.22 -11.77
CA ALA A 42 -7.61 -3.10 -12.54
C ALA A 42 -6.59 -2.59 -13.56
N ILE A 43 -5.35 -2.28 -13.12
CA ILE A 43 -4.28 -1.84 -14.02
C ILE A 43 -3.96 -2.91 -15.07
N ASN A 44 -3.95 -4.19 -14.67
CA ASN A 44 -3.65 -5.27 -15.59
C ASN A 44 -4.70 -5.38 -16.70
N ARG A 45 -5.98 -5.20 -16.37
CA ARG A 45 -7.12 -5.24 -17.31
C ARG A 45 -7.19 -4.03 -18.23
N CYS A 46 -6.57 -2.90 -17.88
CA CYS A 46 -6.51 -1.76 -18.78
C CYS A 46 -5.79 -2.15 -20.09
N GLY A 47 -6.31 -1.70 -21.25
CA GLY A 47 -5.69 -1.87 -22.56
C GLY A 47 -4.42 -1.03 -22.80
N LEU A 48 -3.81 -0.50 -21.73
CA LEU A 48 -2.65 0.38 -21.80
C LEU A 48 -1.36 -0.40 -22.12
N GLN A 49 -0.40 0.28 -22.74
CA GLN A 49 0.95 -0.24 -22.92
C GLN A 49 1.65 -0.49 -21.57
N GLY A 50 2.59 -1.43 -21.53
CA GLY A 50 3.30 -1.82 -20.30
C GLY A 50 3.93 -0.66 -19.55
N LYS A 51 4.57 0.28 -20.25
CA LYS A 51 5.17 1.49 -19.65
C LYS A 51 4.14 2.36 -18.91
N LEU A 52 2.96 2.56 -19.50
CA LEU A 52 1.88 3.34 -18.90
C LEU A 52 1.25 2.62 -17.70
N LYS A 53 1.11 1.28 -17.76
CA LYS A 53 0.67 0.48 -16.59
C LYS A 53 1.60 0.64 -15.40
N VAL A 54 2.90 0.65 -15.66
CA VAL A 54 3.92 0.86 -14.63
C VAL A 54 3.87 2.28 -14.07
N TRP A 55 3.59 3.28 -14.91
CA TRP A 55 3.35 4.64 -14.44
C TRP A 55 2.12 4.72 -13.51
N CYS A 56 0.99 4.10 -13.89
CA CYS A 56 -0.19 4.02 -13.02
C CYS A 56 0.10 3.32 -11.70
N LEU A 57 0.88 2.23 -11.74
CA LEU A 57 1.32 1.55 -10.53
C LEU A 57 2.08 2.51 -9.59
N GLN A 58 3.10 3.21 -10.10
CA GLN A 58 3.97 4.06 -9.29
C GLN A 58 3.22 5.29 -8.73
N PHE A 59 2.48 5.99 -9.57
CA PHE A 59 1.93 7.30 -9.20
C PHE A 59 0.49 7.24 -8.69
N MET A 60 -0.24 6.15 -8.95
CA MET A 60 -1.61 6.00 -8.45
C MET A 60 -1.71 4.93 -7.36
N LEU A 61 -1.31 3.69 -7.67
CA LEU A 61 -1.57 2.57 -6.75
C LEU A 61 -0.65 2.59 -5.54
N ILE A 62 0.66 2.79 -5.72
CA ILE A 62 1.61 2.84 -4.60
C ILE A 62 1.28 4.02 -3.68
N LEU A 63 0.95 5.19 -4.22
CA LEU A 63 0.53 6.34 -3.42
C LEU A 63 -0.73 6.03 -2.57
N LYS A 64 -1.72 5.36 -3.16
CA LYS A 64 -2.93 4.92 -2.44
C LYS A 64 -2.63 3.88 -1.36
N LEU A 65 -1.69 2.97 -1.59
CA LEU A 65 -1.29 1.94 -0.63
C LEU A 65 -0.41 2.47 0.49
N LEU A 66 0.41 3.49 0.22
CA LEU A 66 1.30 4.05 1.22
C LEU A 66 0.55 4.63 2.42
N TRP A 67 -0.59 5.27 2.18
CA TRP A 67 -1.39 5.87 3.25
C TRP A 67 -1.80 4.86 4.34
N PRO A 68 -2.54 3.76 4.03
CA PRO A 68 -2.89 2.77 5.04
C PRO A 68 -1.67 2.06 5.63
N LEU A 69 -0.62 1.82 4.84
CA LEU A 69 0.62 1.23 5.33
C LEU A 69 1.31 2.10 6.39
N LEU A 70 1.33 3.42 6.21
CA LEU A 70 1.97 4.35 7.14
C LEU A 70 1.10 4.62 8.37
N VAL A 71 -0.21 4.73 8.21
CA VAL A 71 -1.15 5.03 9.30
C VAL A 71 -1.33 3.84 10.24
N TYR A 72 -1.50 2.62 9.71
CA TYR A 72 -1.82 1.46 10.52
C TYR A 72 -0.57 0.69 10.99
N LYS A 73 -0.73 -0.10 12.04
CA LYS A 73 0.29 -1.04 12.52
C LYS A 73 0.28 -2.31 11.67
N ILE A 74 0.81 -2.23 10.46
CA ILE A 74 0.94 -3.37 9.53
C ILE A 74 2.34 -3.98 9.64
N CYS A 75 2.44 -5.30 9.64
CA CYS A 75 3.71 -6.02 9.70
C CYS A 75 4.50 -5.85 8.39
N SER A 76 5.83 -5.77 8.48
CA SER A 76 6.70 -5.67 7.28
C SER A 76 6.54 -6.87 6.35
N THR A 77 6.29 -8.06 6.89
CA THR A 77 6.03 -9.30 6.14
C THR A 77 4.84 -9.17 5.19
N THR A 78 3.77 -8.48 5.61
CA THR A 78 2.61 -8.19 4.75
C THR A 78 2.99 -7.28 3.60
N VAL A 79 3.83 -6.27 3.85
CA VAL A 79 4.32 -5.34 2.82
C VAL A 79 5.22 -6.06 1.81
N GLU A 80 6.05 -6.98 2.28
CA GLU A 80 6.88 -7.83 1.41
C GLU A 80 6.03 -8.73 0.50
N ALA A 81 4.94 -9.30 1.01
CA ALA A 81 3.99 -10.05 0.19
C ALA A 81 3.33 -9.17 -0.90
N ILE A 82 2.97 -7.93 -0.56
CA ILE A 82 2.46 -6.95 -1.53
C ILE A 82 3.53 -6.62 -2.58
N LYS A 83 4.78 -6.35 -2.16
CA LYS A 83 5.91 -6.10 -3.07
C LYS A 83 6.10 -7.28 -4.05
N ALA A 84 6.05 -8.52 -3.56
CA ALA A 84 6.21 -9.71 -4.38
C ALA A 84 5.14 -9.79 -5.49
N LYS A 85 3.88 -9.48 -5.14
CA LYS A 85 2.78 -9.42 -6.12
C LYS A 85 2.99 -8.30 -7.14
N ILE A 86 3.31 -7.09 -6.68
CA ILE A 86 3.60 -5.95 -7.56
C ILE A 86 4.70 -6.33 -8.57
N ASN A 87 5.81 -6.87 -8.09
CA ASN A 87 6.91 -7.29 -8.94
C ASN A 87 6.50 -8.33 -9.99
N LYS A 88 5.63 -9.29 -9.64
CA LYS A 88 5.12 -10.28 -10.60
C LYS A 88 4.36 -9.60 -11.76
N PHE A 89 3.50 -8.64 -11.47
CA PHE A 89 2.77 -7.89 -12.50
C PHE A 89 3.70 -6.99 -13.32
N THR A 90 4.57 -6.24 -12.66
CA THR A 90 5.47 -5.31 -13.34
C THR A 90 6.45 -6.02 -14.27
N ARG A 91 6.96 -7.20 -13.87
CA ARG A 91 7.76 -8.07 -14.76
C ARG A 91 6.98 -8.49 -16.00
N ARG A 92 5.72 -8.88 -15.83
CA ARG A 92 4.84 -9.25 -16.94
C ARG A 92 4.58 -8.06 -17.89
N TRP A 93 4.45 -6.85 -17.36
CA TRP A 93 4.18 -5.65 -18.17
C TRP A 93 5.40 -5.12 -18.90
N LEU A 94 6.59 -5.21 -18.30
CA LEU A 94 7.84 -4.70 -18.90
C LEU A 94 8.64 -5.76 -19.68
N GLY A 95 8.35 -7.04 -19.49
CA GLY A 95 9.13 -8.14 -20.08
C GLY A 95 10.50 -8.36 -19.41
N VAL A 96 10.72 -7.82 -18.21
CA VAL A 96 11.99 -7.95 -17.47
C VAL A 96 11.94 -9.12 -16.49
N LEU A 97 13.08 -9.81 -16.32
CA LEU A 97 13.14 -11.06 -15.55
C LEU A 97 13.48 -10.88 -14.07
N THR A 98 14.30 -9.88 -13.69
CA THR A 98 14.85 -9.77 -12.32
C THR A 98 14.45 -8.48 -11.60
N ASP A 99 14.26 -8.56 -10.28
CA ASP A 99 13.98 -7.40 -9.39
C ASP A 99 15.15 -6.39 -9.42
N VAL A 100 16.38 -6.89 -9.46
CA VAL A 100 17.58 -6.05 -9.57
C VAL A 100 17.54 -5.19 -10.83
N ALA A 101 17.17 -5.75 -11.99
CA ALA A 101 17.07 -4.97 -13.23
C ALA A 101 16.00 -3.86 -13.14
N MET A 102 14.98 -4.01 -12.29
CA MET A 102 13.90 -3.05 -12.13
C MET A 102 14.27 -1.86 -11.24
N TYR A 103 14.95 -2.13 -10.13
CA TYR A 103 15.29 -1.12 -9.12
C TYR A 103 16.76 -0.65 -9.18
N CYS A 104 17.57 -1.19 -10.10
CA CYS A 104 18.97 -0.80 -10.23
C CYS A 104 19.09 0.66 -10.66
N ARG A 105 19.79 1.46 -9.85
CA ARG A 105 20.12 2.86 -10.16
C ARG A 105 21.45 3.03 -10.89
N LYS A 106 22.29 1.99 -10.93
CA LYS A 106 23.64 2.01 -11.50
C LYS A 106 23.70 1.50 -12.95
N ALA A 107 22.68 0.79 -13.41
CA ALA A 107 22.64 0.27 -14.78
C ALA A 107 22.42 1.39 -15.81
N LYS A 108 22.75 1.10 -17.08
CA LYS A 108 22.49 1.99 -18.23
C LYS A 108 20.99 2.27 -18.39
N LEU A 109 20.16 1.26 -18.12
CA LEU A 109 18.71 1.41 -18.04
C LEU A 109 18.32 1.77 -16.60
N ARG A 110 18.02 3.05 -16.37
CA ARG A 110 17.51 3.54 -15.08
C ARG A 110 16.00 3.69 -15.17
N LEU A 111 15.27 2.80 -14.53
CA LEU A 111 13.82 2.94 -14.43
C LEU A 111 13.50 3.77 -13.19
N PRO A 112 12.60 4.77 -13.28
CA PRO A 112 12.17 5.57 -12.13
C PRO A 112 11.17 4.79 -11.27
N LEU A 113 11.52 3.57 -10.86
CA LEU A 113 10.70 2.72 -10.02
C LEU A 113 11.16 2.80 -8.58
N LYS A 114 10.21 3.02 -7.69
CA LYS A 114 10.42 2.94 -6.25
C LYS A 114 9.78 1.66 -5.74
N SER A 115 10.49 0.98 -4.86
CA SER A 115 10.01 -0.22 -4.18
C SER A 115 9.08 0.20 -3.05
N ILE A 116 7.85 -0.32 -3.03
CA ILE A 116 6.87 -0.03 -1.97
C ILE A 116 7.42 -0.33 -0.57
N LEU A 117 8.29 -1.34 -0.46
CA LEU A 117 8.93 -1.71 0.80
C LEU A 117 9.94 -0.67 1.27
N GLU A 118 10.69 -0.06 0.34
CA GLU A 118 11.63 1.00 0.66
C GLU A 118 10.87 2.25 1.13
N GLU A 119 9.83 2.63 0.39
CA GLU A 119 8.99 3.78 0.76
C GLU A 119 8.28 3.58 2.09
N TYR A 120 7.81 2.35 2.36
CA TYR A 120 7.24 1.97 3.65
C TYR A 120 8.24 2.12 4.79
N LYS A 121 9.44 1.54 4.65
CA LYS A 121 10.51 1.62 5.68
C LYS A 121 10.93 3.08 5.93
N CYS A 122 11.21 3.82 4.86
CA CYS A 122 11.56 5.24 4.95
C CYS A 122 10.43 6.06 5.59
N GLY A 123 9.17 5.81 5.22
CA GLY A 123 8.03 6.51 5.79
C GLY A 123 7.82 6.22 7.27
N LYS A 124 7.91 4.95 7.70
CA LYS A 124 7.85 4.59 9.12
C LYS A 124 9.00 5.19 9.92
N ALA A 125 10.22 5.20 9.37
CA ALA A 125 11.37 5.84 10.01
C ALA A 125 11.15 7.34 10.18
N ARG A 126 10.71 8.05 9.12
CA ARG A 126 10.38 9.48 9.18
C ARG A 126 9.30 9.79 10.21
N LEU A 127 8.22 9.02 10.23
CA LEU A 127 7.14 9.19 11.22
C LEU A 127 7.65 8.99 12.65
N THR A 128 8.50 7.97 12.85
CA THR A 128 9.08 7.71 14.17
C THR A 128 9.98 8.85 14.62
N LEU A 129 10.82 9.39 13.73
CA LEU A 129 11.67 10.54 14.02
C LEU A 129 10.83 11.79 14.33
N TYR A 130 9.78 12.06 13.55
CA TYR A 130 8.89 13.20 13.77
C TYR A 130 8.20 13.13 15.13
N VAL A 131 7.62 11.98 15.49
CA VAL A 131 6.97 11.78 16.79
C VAL A 131 7.97 11.87 17.95
N ARG A 132 9.21 11.42 17.76
CA ARG A 132 10.27 11.51 18.78
C ARG A 132 10.83 12.92 18.93
N GLY A 133 10.92 13.70 17.86
CA GLY A 133 11.38 15.10 17.91
C GLY A 133 10.32 16.08 18.39
N LEU A 134 9.07 15.65 18.51
CA LEU A 134 7.97 16.40 19.14
C LEU A 134 7.83 16.14 20.65
N ARG A 135 8.66 15.26 21.22
CA ARG A 135 8.80 15.07 22.67
C ARG A 135 10.05 15.77 23.16
#